data_AF-A0A1Z9H5A8-F1
#
_entry.id   AF-A0A1Z9H5A8-F1
#
_cell.length_a   1.000
_cell.length_b   1.000
_cell.length_c   1.000
_cell.angle_alpha   90.00
_cell.angle_beta   90.00
_cell.angle_gamma   90.00
#
_symmetry.space_group_name_H-M   'P 1'
#
loop_
_entity.id
_entity.type
_entity.pdbx_description
1 polymer ?
#
loop_
_entity_poly.entity_id
_entity_poly.type
_entity_poly.pdbx_seq_one_letter_code
_entity_poly.pdbx_strand_id
1 'polypeptide(L)'
;MKYKDKNLSIEAQRISFFDTDRPVPALTMLFNPTTNQLRAQSASLINRVAGISHEIEEKINLGILDETLHCILPILAYFRKKKYQDTNHILFNKLVIKETEFARDLIMDSTPNFYKTQVDILDSIFSEEGFILLVINIKDEEPLMTAIDRMKHRRGMISIHNPEFKDNVKILKYCLDRKLYLIEHTDNSADLLRI
;
A
#
# COMPACT_ATOMS: atom_id res chain seq x y z
N MET A 1 -6.15 9.15 22.50
CA MET A 1 -6.76 10.44 22.87
C MET A 1 -5.82 11.54 22.39
N LYS A 2 -6.15 12.27 21.31
CA LYS A 2 -5.18 13.17 20.64
C LYS A 2 -5.32 14.66 21.01
N TYR A 3 -6.47 15.15 21.51
CA TYR A 3 -6.60 16.53 22.02
C TYR A 3 -7.87 16.73 22.88
N LYS A 4 -7.77 17.47 23.99
CA LYS A 4 -8.91 17.89 24.83
C LYS A 4 -8.63 19.28 25.41
N ASP A 5 -9.56 20.21 25.20
CA ASP A 5 -9.62 21.50 25.91
C ASP A 5 -11.02 21.71 26.53
N LYS A 6 -11.16 22.74 27.38
CA LYS A 6 -12.33 23.11 28.19
C LYS A 6 -13.64 23.17 27.40
N ASN A 7 -13.58 23.46 26.10
CA ASN A 7 -14.75 23.62 25.23
C ASN A 7 -14.81 22.62 24.07
N LEU A 8 -13.81 21.74 23.91
CA LEU A 8 -13.75 20.82 22.78
C LEU A 8 -13.04 19.52 23.14
N SER A 9 -13.73 18.40 22.97
CA SER A 9 -13.13 17.06 22.98
C SER A 9 -13.21 16.49 21.57
N ILE A 10 -12.06 16.18 20.97
CA ILE A 10 -11.99 15.45 19.71
C ILE A 10 -11.70 14.00 20.04
N GLU A 11 -12.74 13.17 20.02
CA GLU A 11 -12.59 11.71 19.92
C GLU A 11 -12.16 11.38 18.49
N ALA A 12 -11.22 10.45 18.33
CA ALA A 12 -10.62 10.14 17.04
C ALA A 12 -11.70 9.90 15.98
N GLN A 13 -11.52 10.55 14.83
CA GLN A 13 -12.41 10.50 13.68
C GLN A 13 -12.83 9.07 13.39
N ARG A 14 -14.14 8.88 13.17
CA ARG A 14 -14.68 7.69 12.51
C ARG A 14 -13.80 7.42 11.30
N ILE A 15 -13.00 6.35 11.38
CA ILE A 15 -12.43 5.73 10.19
C ILE A 15 -13.66 5.47 9.32
N SER A 16 -13.71 6.05 8.13
CA SER A 16 -14.74 5.68 7.17
C SER A 16 -14.60 4.17 6.98
N PHE A 17 -15.51 3.41 7.58
CA PHE A 17 -15.73 2.01 7.26
C PHE A 17 -16.30 2.01 5.85
N PHE A 18 -15.43 2.19 4.86
CA PHE A 18 -15.80 2.04 3.47
C PHE A 18 -16.06 0.55 3.24
N ASP A 19 -17.32 0.26 2.95
CA ASP A 19 -17.81 -0.89 2.21
C ASP A 19 -17.75 -2.26 2.95
N THR A 20 -18.79 -2.56 3.73
CA THR A 20 -19.02 -3.90 4.32
C THR A 20 -19.35 -4.97 3.29
N ASP A 21 -19.64 -4.60 2.04
CA ASP A 21 -19.92 -5.55 0.95
C ASP A 21 -18.63 -6.02 0.25
N ARG A 22 -17.50 -5.34 0.48
CA ARG A 22 -16.19 -5.79 -0.02
C ARG A 22 -15.55 -6.76 0.97
N PRO A 23 -15.07 -7.94 0.53
CA PRO A 23 -14.46 -8.93 1.42
C PRO A 23 -13.10 -8.50 1.99
N VAL A 24 -12.60 -7.28 1.73
CA VAL A 24 -11.28 -6.80 2.16
C VAL A 24 -11.04 -6.97 3.67
N PRO A 25 -11.96 -6.62 4.59
CA PRO A 25 -11.72 -6.84 6.02
C PRO A 25 -11.56 -8.31 6.37
N ALA A 26 -12.37 -9.19 5.78
CA ALA A 26 -12.31 -10.64 6.00
C ALA A 26 -11.02 -11.24 5.42
N LEU A 27 -10.62 -10.82 4.21
CA LEU A 27 -9.37 -11.24 3.58
C LEU A 27 -8.16 -10.71 4.37
N THR A 28 -8.22 -9.49 4.91
CA THR A 28 -7.18 -8.95 5.79
C THR A 28 -7.04 -9.83 7.03
N MET A 29 -8.13 -10.21 7.68
CA MET A 29 -8.10 -11.15 8.81
C MET A 29 -7.53 -12.52 8.41
N LEU A 30 -7.79 -12.99 7.19
CA LEU A 30 -7.29 -14.27 6.69
C LEU A 30 -5.78 -14.21 6.42
N PHE A 31 -5.29 -13.17 5.75
CA PHE A 31 -3.91 -13.12 5.25
C PHE A 31 -2.92 -12.37 6.14
N ASN A 32 -3.40 -11.58 7.10
CA ASN A 32 -2.51 -10.90 8.04
C ASN A 32 -2.06 -11.86 9.16
N PRO A 33 -0.74 -11.96 9.46
CA PRO A 33 -0.26 -12.75 10.58
C PRO A 33 -0.86 -12.25 11.90
N THR A 34 -1.18 -13.14 12.83
CA THR A 34 -1.69 -12.78 14.16
C THR A 34 -0.68 -11.98 14.98
N THR A 35 0.61 -12.13 14.70
CA THR A 35 1.71 -11.37 15.30
C THR A 35 1.84 -9.95 14.75
N ASN A 36 1.24 -9.65 13.61
CA ASN A 36 1.25 -8.32 13.00
C ASN A 36 0.00 -7.55 13.41
N GLN A 37 0.10 -6.71 14.44
CA GLN A 37 -1.01 -5.87 14.86
C GLN A 37 -1.18 -4.69 13.89
N LEU A 38 -2.02 -4.89 12.87
CA LEU A 38 -2.40 -3.82 11.95
C LEU A 38 -3.09 -2.70 12.74
N ARG A 39 -2.49 -1.51 12.69
CA ARG A 39 -3.14 -0.31 13.24
C ARG A 39 -4.31 0.06 12.33
N ALA A 40 -5.22 0.86 12.85
CA ALA A 40 -6.33 1.45 12.09
C ALA A 40 -5.89 2.01 10.72
N GLN A 41 -4.73 2.68 10.68
CA GLN A 41 -4.13 3.21 9.46
C GLN A 41 -3.81 2.11 8.43
N SER A 42 -3.21 0.99 8.87
CA SER A 42 -2.86 -0.12 7.99
C SER A 42 -4.10 -0.71 7.33
N ALA A 43 -5.19 -0.89 8.09
CA ALA A 43 -6.46 -1.35 7.53
C ALA A 43 -7.08 -0.34 6.54
N SER A 44 -7.00 0.96 6.84
CA SER A 44 -7.45 2.01 5.91
C SER A 44 -6.64 1.97 4.60
N LEU A 45 -5.32 1.86 4.69
CA LEU A 45 -4.43 1.78 3.54
C LEU A 45 -4.75 0.55 2.67
N ILE A 46 -4.90 -0.64 3.28
CA ILE A 46 -5.27 -1.87 2.57
C ILE A 46 -6.59 -1.67 1.79
N ASN A 47 -7.61 -1.07 2.43
CA ASN A 47 -8.89 -0.76 1.77
C ASN A 47 -8.73 0.20 0.59
N ARG A 48 -7.91 1.25 0.73
CA ARG A 48 -7.65 2.20 -0.36
C ARG A 48 -6.94 1.54 -1.53
N VAL A 49 -5.87 0.79 -1.27
CA VAL A 49 -5.09 0.08 -2.29
C VAL A 49 -5.98 -0.94 -3.03
N ALA A 50 -6.78 -1.72 -2.30
CA ALA A 50 -7.74 -2.64 -2.90
C ALA A 50 -8.78 -1.90 -3.75
N GLY A 51 -9.38 -0.82 -3.22
CA GLY A 51 -10.37 -0.02 -3.93
C GLY A 51 -9.83 0.58 -5.23
N ILE A 52 -8.64 1.17 -5.20
CA ILE A 52 -8.00 1.76 -6.39
C ILE A 52 -7.66 0.67 -7.41
N SER A 53 -7.10 -0.45 -6.97
CA SER A 53 -6.73 -1.56 -7.86
C SER A 53 -7.92 -2.17 -8.60
N HIS A 54 -9.11 -2.13 -8.00
CA HIS A 54 -10.35 -2.62 -8.57
C HIS A 54 -10.82 -1.76 -9.75
N GLU A 55 -10.61 -0.44 -9.68
CA GLU A 55 -11.07 0.53 -10.69
C GLU A 55 -10.10 0.68 -11.89
N ILE A 56 -8.85 0.22 -11.76
CA ILE A 56 -7.85 0.33 -12.82
C ILE A 56 -8.08 -0.75 -13.88
N GLU A 57 -8.46 -0.37 -15.10
CA GLU A 57 -8.73 -1.33 -16.19
C GLU A 57 -7.52 -1.63 -17.09
N GLU A 58 -6.30 -1.52 -16.55
CA GLU A 58 -5.04 -1.85 -17.22
C GLU A 58 -4.13 -2.70 -16.32
N LYS A 59 -2.97 -3.14 -16.84
CA LYS A 59 -1.95 -3.86 -16.06
C LYS A 59 -1.48 -3.02 -14.88
N ILE A 60 -1.44 -3.64 -13.70
CA ILE A 60 -0.82 -3.07 -12.50
C ILE A 60 0.52 -3.76 -12.26
N ASN A 61 1.56 -2.96 -12.04
CA ASN A 61 2.81 -3.42 -11.46
C ASN A 61 2.76 -3.05 -9.96
N LEU A 62 2.51 -4.04 -9.10
CA LEU A 62 2.39 -3.88 -7.66
C LEU A 62 3.76 -4.04 -7.00
N GLY A 63 4.19 -3.08 -6.18
CA GLY A 63 5.36 -3.22 -5.32
C GLY A 63 5.01 -3.02 -3.86
N ILE A 64 5.23 -4.04 -3.03
CA ILE A 64 5.05 -3.94 -1.58
C ILE A 64 6.44 -3.93 -0.94
N LEU A 65 6.87 -2.72 -0.56
CA LEU A 65 8.15 -2.45 0.09
C LEU A 65 8.01 -2.45 1.62
N ASP A 66 6.79 -2.51 2.14
CA ASP A 66 6.52 -2.61 3.58
C ASP A 66 6.28 -4.07 4.00
N GLU A 67 7.23 -4.63 4.76
CA GLU A 67 7.17 -6.01 5.28
C GLU A 67 5.91 -6.32 6.10
N THR A 68 5.27 -5.30 6.65
CA THR A 68 4.06 -5.44 7.49
C THR A 68 2.76 -5.49 6.67
N LEU A 69 2.80 -5.24 5.36
CA LEU A 69 1.61 -5.10 4.53
C LEU A 69 1.53 -6.13 3.38
N HIS A 70 2.27 -7.23 3.47
CA HIS A 70 2.23 -8.27 2.43
C HIS A 70 0.87 -8.93 2.22
N CYS A 71 -0.06 -8.82 3.19
CA CYS A 71 -1.44 -9.28 3.03
C CYS A 71 -2.20 -8.59 1.88
N ILE A 72 -1.71 -7.44 1.38
CA ILE A 72 -2.26 -6.75 0.20
C ILE A 72 -2.20 -7.63 -1.05
N LEU A 73 -1.13 -8.41 -1.25
CA LEU A 73 -0.96 -9.24 -2.45
C LEU A 73 -2.15 -10.20 -2.70
N PRO A 74 -2.48 -11.13 -1.77
CA PRO A 74 -3.60 -12.03 -1.99
C PRO A 74 -4.96 -11.33 -2.01
N ILE A 75 -5.10 -10.16 -1.37
CA ILE A 75 -6.31 -9.34 -1.46
C ILE A 75 -6.48 -8.82 -2.88
N LEU A 76 -5.43 -8.28 -3.49
CA LEU A 76 -5.47 -7.80 -4.88
C LEU A 76 -5.69 -8.95 -5.86
N ALA A 77 -5.03 -10.08 -5.67
CA ALA A 77 -5.22 -11.28 -6.50
C ALA A 77 -6.69 -11.75 -6.53
N TYR A 78 -7.43 -11.56 -5.44
CA TYR A 78 -8.86 -11.88 -5.37
C TYR A 78 -9.73 -10.95 -6.24
N PHE A 79 -9.43 -9.65 -6.29
CA PHE A 79 -10.24 -8.67 -7.03
C PHE A 79 -9.82 -8.50 -8.50
N ARG A 80 -8.55 -8.76 -8.82
CA ARG A 80 -7.99 -8.47 -10.13
C ARG A 80 -8.30 -9.59 -11.12
N LYS A 81 -8.66 -9.21 -12.34
CA LYS A 81 -8.95 -10.17 -13.43
C LYS A 81 -7.64 -10.68 -14.03
N LYS A 82 -7.51 -12.00 -14.20
CA LYS A 82 -6.31 -12.64 -14.82
C LYS A 82 -5.92 -12.06 -16.19
N LYS A 83 -6.86 -11.45 -16.92
CA LYS A 83 -6.62 -10.82 -18.23
C LYS A 83 -5.62 -9.66 -18.20
N TYR A 84 -5.41 -9.00 -17.06
CA TYR A 84 -4.58 -7.80 -16.97
C TYR A 84 -3.08 -8.09 -16.84
N GLN A 85 -2.69 -9.35 -16.59
CA GLN A 85 -1.28 -9.77 -16.48
C GLN A 85 -0.47 -8.93 -15.48
N ASP A 86 -1.06 -8.69 -14.30
CA ASP A 86 -0.40 -7.92 -13.24
C ASP A 86 0.90 -8.56 -12.79
N THR A 87 1.87 -7.74 -12.40
CA THR A 87 3.13 -8.19 -11.83
C THR A 87 3.24 -7.75 -10.39
N ASN A 88 3.85 -8.59 -9.56
CA ASN A 88 3.86 -8.45 -8.12
C ASN A 88 5.31 -8.53 -7.60
N HIS A 89 5.81 -7.43 -7.04
CA HIS A 89 7.18 -7.28 -6.53
C HIS A 89 7.16 -7.10 -5.01
N ILE A 90 7.67 -8.09 -4.27
CA ILE A 90 7.49 -8.17 -2.82
C ILE A 90 8.84 -8.17 -2.11
N LEU A 91 8.96 -7.35 -1.06
CA LEU A 91 10.15 -7.28 -0.23
C LEU A 91 10.20 -8.47 0.75
N PHE A 92 11.21 -9.32 0.63
CA PHE A 92 11.42 -10.56 1.38
C PHE A 92 10.35 -11.63 1.21
N ASN A 93 10.80 -12.89 1.23
CA ASN A 93 9.93 -14.05 1.33
C ASN A 93 9.59 -14.35 2.81
N LYS A 94 8.88 -13.44 3.47
CA LYS A 94 8.35 -13.63 4.85
C LYS A 94 6.83 -13.60 4.91
N LEU A 95 6.16 -13.76 3.77
CA LEU A 95 4.71 -13.93 3.72
C LEU A 95 4.30 -15.10 4.62
N VAL A 96 3.61 -14.82 5.72
CA VAL A 96 3.01 -15.86 6.56
C VAL A 96 1.71 -16.28 5.89
N ILE A 97 1.78 -17.34 5.09
CA ILE A 97 0.62 -17.92 4.43
C ILE A 97 -0.10 -18.79 5.45
N LYS A 98 -1.34 -18.44 5.81
CA LYS A 98 -2.17 -19.36 6.62
C LYS A 98 -2.41 -20.63 5.82
N GLU A 99 -2.36 -21.78 6.49
CA GLU A 99 -2.56 -23.10 5.89
C GLU A 99 -4.04 -23.38 5.57
N THR A 100 -4.63 -22.56 4.71
CA THR A 100 -5.93 -22.84 4.09
C THR A 100 -5.72 -23.02 2.59
N GLU A 101 -6.40 -23.99 1.99
CA GLU A 101 -6.33 -24.28 0.54
C GLU A 101 -6.58 -23.02 -0.30
N PHE A 102 -7.65 -22.28 0.02
CA PHE A 102 -7.99 -21.00 -0.61
C PHE A 102 -6.87 -19.95 -0.57
N ALA A 103 -6.15 -19.85 0.55
CA ALA A 103 -5.04 -18.90 0.69
C ALA A 103 -3.83 -19.30 -0.18
N ARG A 104 -3.59 -20.60 -0.35
CA ARG A 104 -2.51 -21.11 -1.20
C ARG A 104 -2.84 -20.87 -2.67
N ASP A 105 -4.06 -21.16 -3.09
CA ASP A 105 -4.51 -20.99 -4.48
C ASP A 105 -4.39 -19.53 -4.94
N LEU A 106 -4.86 -18.59 -4.12
CA LEU A 106 -4.77 -17.16 -4.43
C LEU A 106 -3.33 -16.66 -4.56
N ILE A 107 -2.42 -17.17 -3.73
CA ILE A 107 -1.01 -16.76 -3.79
C ILE A 107 -0.31 -17.40 -4.99
N MET A 108 -0.57 -18.67 -5.29
CA MET A 108 -0.05 -19.34 -6.49
C MET A 108 -0.50 -18.63 -7.76
N ASP A 109 -1.76 -18.19 -7.81
CA ASP A 109 -2.30 -17.40 -8.92
C ASP A 109 -1.68 -16.00 -9.04
N SER A 110 -1.11 -15.46 -7.96
CA SER A 110 -0.52 -14.11 -7.92
C SER A 110 0.94 -14.03 -8.37
N THR A 111 1.61 -15.15 -8.62
CA THR A 111 3.00 -15.25 -9.13
C THR A 111 3.97 -14.16 -8.61
N PRO A 112 4.21 -14.07 -7.29
CA PRO A 112 5.03 -13.01 -6.72
C PRO A 112 6.53 -13.18 -7.03
N ASN A 113 7.18 -12.07 -7.37
CA ASN A 113 8.63 -11.94 -7.43
C ASN A 113 9.15 -11.40 -6.10
N PHE A 114 10.02 -12.18 -5.44
CA PHE A 114 10.59 -11.80 -4.15
C PHE A 114 11.96 -11.14 -4.31
N TYR A 115 12.15 -10.03 -3.62
CA TYR A 115 13.38 -9.25 -3.63
C TYR A 115 14.01 -9.16 -2.25
N LYS A 116 15.32 -8.93 -2.19
CA LYS A 116 16.04 -8.77 -0.93
C LYS A 116 16.15 -7.33 -0.49
N THR A 117 16.10 -6.38 -1.42
CA THR A 117 16.21 -4.96 -1.13
C THR A 117 15.09 -4.18 -1.79
N GLN A 118 14.75 -3.03 -1.20
CA GLN A 118 13.75 -2.13 -1.75
C GLN A 118 14.23 -1.50 -3.07
N VAL A 119 15.54 -1.30 -3.23
CA VAL A 119 16.14 -0.77 -4.47
C VAL A 119 15.88 -1.72 -5.64
N ASP A 120 16.06 -3.03 -5.45
CA ASP A 120 15.81 -4.01 -6.53
C ASP A 120 14.34 -4.00 -6.98
N ILE A 121 13.40 -3.78 -6.05
CA ILE A 121 11.98 -3.63 -6.38
C ILE A 121 11.77 -2.38 -7.23
N LEU A 122 12.36 -1.24 -6.82
CA LEU A 122 12.23 0.02 -7.55
C LEU A 122 12.84 -0.08 -8.95
N ASP A 123 13.97 -0.77 -9.11
CA ASP A 123 14.58 -1.00 -10.43
C ASP A 123 13.69 -1.86 -11.31
N SER A 124 13.15 -2.95 -10.78
CA SER A 124 12.27 -3.83 -11.53
C SER A 124 10.95 -3.15 -11.92
N ILE A 125 10.23 -2.58 -10.96
CA ILE A 125 8.86 -2.08 -11.17
C ILE A 125 8.80 -0.88 -12.11
N PHE A 126 9.81 0.00 -12.06
CA PHE A 126 9.87 1.17 -12.93
C PHE A 126 10.38 0.84 -14.34
N SER A 127 10.86 -0.40 -14.58
CA SER A 127 11.20 -0.90 -15.91
C SER A 127 10.00 -1.49 -16.66
N GLU A 128 8.95 -1.90 -15.95
CA GLU A 128 7.78 -2.52 -16.55
C GLU A 128 6.80 -1.50 -17.10
N GLU A 129 6.02 -1.82 -18.13
CA GLU A 129 4.89 -0.99 -18.60
C GLU A 129 3.63 -1.21 -17.75
N GLY A 130 2.73 -0.22 -17.75
CA GLY A 130 1.48 -0.24 -16.97
C GLY A 130 1.47 0.71 -15.78
N PHE A 131 0.41 0.63 -14.98
CA PHE A 131 0.19 1.47 -13.81
C PHE A 131 1.03 0.98 -12.64
N ILE A 132 1.86 1.85 -12.07
CA ILE A 132 2.68 1.50 -10.91
C ILE A 132 1.88 1.69 -9.63
N LEU A 133 1.85 0.68 -8.76
CA LEU A 133 1.21 0.75 -7.45
C LEU A 133 2.21 0.36 -6.38
N LEU A 134 2.74 1.33 -5.64
CA LEU A 134 3.75 1.13 -4.61
C LEU A 134 3.14 1.30 -3.22
N VAL A 135 3.48 0.39 -2.31
CA VAL A 135 3.22 0.50 -0.87
C VAL A 135 4.55 0.55 -0.15
N ILE A 136 4.82 1.67 0.52
CA ILE A 136 6.13 1.93 1.15
C ILE A 136 5.96 2.50 2.54
N ASN A 137 6.83 2.10 3.47
CA ASN A 137 6.82 2.66 4.81
C ASN A 137 7.55 4.01 4.83
N ILE A 138 7.01 4.97 5.56
CA ILE A 138 7.62 6.29 5.75
C ILE A 138 9.03 6.23 6.36
N LYS A 139 9.35 5.15 7.10
CA LYS A 139 10.68 4.94 7.69
C LYS A 139 11.76 4.71 6.64
N ASP A 140 11.37 4.27 5.44
CA ASP A 140 12.27 3.93 4.34
C ASP A 140 12.47 5.16 3.46
N GLU A 141 13.05 6.22 4.04
CA GLU A 141 13.13 7.55 3.43
C GLU A 141 13.81 7.53 2.05
N GLU A 142 14.99 6.90 1.93
CA GLU A 142 15.75 6.88 0.67
C GLU A 142 15.00 6.16 -0.47
N PRO A 143 14.44 4.95 -0.27
CA PRO A 143 13.57 4.31 -1.24
C PRO A 143 12.32 5.13 -1.58
N LEU A 144 11.73 5.82 -0.60
CA LEU A 144 10.56 6.69 -0.83
C LEU A 144 10.92 7.88 -1.72
N MET A 145 12.02 8.58 -1.43
CA MET A 145 12.49 9.69 -2.26
C MET A 145 12.82 9.23 -3.69
N THR A 146 13.46 8.07 -3.82
CA THR A 146 13.76 7.45 -5.13
C THR A 146 12.48 7.11 -5.89
N ALA A 147 11.47 6.55 -5.22
CA ALA A 147 10.18 6.26 -5.82
C ALA A 147 9.48 7.55 -6.30
N ILE A 148 9.51 8.62 -5.50
CA ILE A 148 8.94 9.92 -5.86
C ILE A 148 9.65 10.50 -7.11
N ASP A 149 10.99 10.43 -7.16
CA ASP A 149 11.78 10.87 -8.31
C ASP A 149 11.37 10.13 -9.59
N ARG A 150 11.27 8.80 -9.53
CA ARG A 150 10.93 7.97 -10.69
C ARG A 150 9.46 8.11 -11.10
N MET A 151 8.56 8.30 -10.14
CA MET A 151 7.13 8.49 -10.40
C MET A 151 6.85 9.73 -11.23
N LYS A 152 7.73 10.74 -11.23
CA LYS A 152 7.62 11.91 -12.11
C LYS A 152 7.44 11.57 -13.59
N HIS A 153 7.90 10.41 -14.03
CA HIS A 153 7.87 10.00 -15.44
C HIS A 153 6.89 8.87 -15.74
N ARG A 154 6.13 8.40 -14.74
CA ARG A 154 5.31 7.18 -14.85
C ARG A 154 3.93 7.38 -14.24
N ARG A 155 2.91 6.79 -14.84
CA ARG A 155 1.56 6.75 -14.24
C ARG A 155 1.57 5.76 -13.08
N GLY A 156 1.00 6.16 -11.96
CA GLY A 156 0.98 5.31 -10.77
C GLY A 156 0.54 6.00 -9.49
N MET A 157 0.56 5.22 -8.42
CA MET A 157 0.32 5.64 -7.06
C MET A 157 1.42 5.13 -6.14
N ILE A 158 1.87 5.98 -5.22
CA ILE A 158 2.67 5.59 -4.05
C ILE A 158 1.80 5.78 -2.82
N SER A 159 1.49 4.69 -2.13
CA SER A 159 0.82 4.72 -0.84
C SER A 159 1.85 4.62 0.29
N ILE A 160 1.93 5.68 1.09
CA ILE A 160 2.90 5.85 2.16
C ILE A 160 2.26 5.41 3.48
N HIS A 161 2.73 4.28 4.00
CA HIS A 161 2.35 3.76 5.31
C HIS A 161 3.14 4.49 6.41
N ASN A 162 2.45 5.07 7.39
CA ASN A 162 3.07 5.85 8.47
C ASN A 162 2.56 5.39 9.85
N PRO A 163 2.76 4.12 10.22
CA PRO A 163 2.08 3.55 11.38
C PRO A 163 2.47 4.24 12.68
N GLU A 164 3.67 4.85 12.72
CA GLU A 164 4.25 5.52 13.88
C GLU A 164 3.94 7.02 13.95
N PHE A 165 3.14 7.57 13.02
CA PHE A 165 2.83 9.00 12.96
C PHE A 165 4.08 9.90 12.89
N LYS A 166 5.10 9.47 12.14
CA LYS A 166 6.28 10.29 11.86
C LYS A 166 5.89 11.56 11.11
N ASP A 167 6.68 12.61 11.35
CA ASP A 167 6.58 13.88 10.64
C ASP A 167 6.85 13.69 9.15
N ASN A 168 5.92 14.17 8.32
CA ASN A 168 5.93 14.04 6.87
C ASN A 168 6.26 15.37 6.16
N VAL A 169 6.54 16.46 6.89
CA VAL A 169 6.83 17.79 6.32
C VAL A 169 7.98 17.74 5.32
N LYS A 170 9.02 16.93 5.60
CA LYS A 170 10.15 16.73 4.68
C LYS A 170 9.72 16.11 3.35
N ILE A 171 8.85 15.09 3.40
CA ILE A 171 8.33 14.39 2.21
C ILE A 171 7.41 15.33 1.43
N LEU A 172 6.51 16.04 2.11
CA LEU A 172 5.63 17.02 1.49
C LEU A 172 6.45 18.08 0.73
N LYS A 173 7.45 18.68 1.37
CA LYS A 173 8.36 19.63 0.73
C LYS A 173 9.06 19.01 -0.49
N TYR A 174 9.57 17.80 -0.35
CA TYR A 174 10.28 17.09 -1.42
C TYR A 174 9.38 16.83 -2.65
N CYS A 175 8.11 16.49 -2.43
CA CYS A 175 7.10 16.34 -3.48
C CYS A 175 6.80 17.68 -4.17
N LEU A 176 6.60 18.75 -3.40
CA LEU A 176 6.31 20.09 -3.92
C LEU A 176 7.45 20.63 -4.80
N ASP A 177 8.71 20.44 -4.37
CA ASP A 177 9.89 20.83 -5.15
C ASP A 177 9.94 20.11 -6.52
N ARG A 178 9.28 18.96 -6.65
CA ARG A 178 9.17 18.15 -7.88
C ARG A 178 7.88 18.38 -8.66
N LYS A 179 7.02 19.29 -8.20
CA LYS A 179 5.68 19.52 -8.75
C LYS A 179 4.80 18.27 -8.71
N LEU A 180 4.94 17.49 -7.65
CA LEU A 180 4.08 16.34 -7.33
C LEU A 180 3.20 16.70 -6.13
N TYR A 181 1.96 16.25 -6.17
CA TYR A 181 1.00 16.49 -5.09
C TYR A 181 0.90 15.27 -4.20
N LEU A 182 1.08 15.50 -2.90
CA LEU A 182 0.87 14.49 -1.87
C LEU A 182 -0.51 14.72 -1.25
N ILE A 183 -1.32 13.68 -1.20
CA ILE A 183 -2.64 13.67 -0.57
C ILE A 183 -2.47 13.09 0.82
N GLU A 184 -2.48 13.94 1.84
CA GLU A 184 -2.40 13.52 3.23
C GLU A 184 -3.77 13.04 3.73
N HIS A 185 -3.78 11.91 4.41
CA HIS A 185 -4.97 11.35 5.03
C HIS A 185 -5.04 11.72 6.51
N THR A 186 -6.25 11.65 7.06
CA THR A 186 -6.53 11.94 8.47
C THR A 186 -5.78 11.06 9.47
N ASP A 187 -5.26 9.92 9.01
CA ASP A 187 -4.49 8.96 9.80
C ASP A 187 -2.97 9.16 9.68
N ASN A 188 -2.50 10.27 9.10
CA ASN A 188 -1.10 10.60 8.77
C ASN A 188 -0.44 9.68 7.73
N SER A 189 -1.18 8.75 7.11
CA SER A 189 -0.72 8.14 5.85
C SER A 189 -0.88 9.16 4.72
N ALA A 190 -0.26 8.90 3.59
CA ALA A 190 -0.39 9.78 2.44
C ALA A 190 -0.32 8.99 1.14
N ASP A 191 -0.99 9.46 0.11
CA ASP A 191 -0.88 8.90 -1.23
C ASP A 191 -0.32 9.96 -2.19
N LEU A 192 0.61 9.57 -3.05
CA LEU A 192 1.01 10.35 -4.21
C LEU A 192 0.40 9.70 -5.44
N LEU A 193 -0.39 10.46 -6.20
CA LEU A 193 -1.07 9.97 -7.40
C LEU A 193 -0.60 10.74 -8.62
N ARG A 194 -0.29 10.00 -9.69
CA ARG A 194 -0.01 10.54 -11.01
C ARG A 194 -0.78 9.75 -12.06
N ILE A 195 -1.77 10.41 -12.66
CA ILE A 195 -2.62 9.87 -13.72
C ILE A 195 -2.04 10.26 -15.09
#